data_AF-A0A0F8Y1T3-F1
#
_entry.id   AF-A0A0F8Y1T3-F1
#
_cell.length_a   1.000
_cell.length_b   1.000
_cell.length_c   1.000
_cell.angle_alpha   90.00
_cell.angle_beta   90.00
_cell.angle_gamma   90.00
#
_symmetry.space_group_name_H-M   'P 1'
#
loop_
_entity.id
_entity.type
_entity.pdbx_description
1 polymer ?
#
loop_
_entity_poly.entity_id
_entity_poly.type
_entity_poly.pdbx_seq_one_letter_code
_entity_poly.pdbx_strand_id
1 'polypeptide(L)'
;PLGDEESIMAIRDFVNARSRANIERYYQNPGHGLQAKQMDFAELADRVERHLAGKSGQTPQISSSDMAAIRTFYSDLRMPLNHMREVAKRVGVMGRDFILHNYTDRFIWDQALAMVSAYSFWYTRNTMKWAIRAMNSPGMMAGILRTMQELRHINADLPEWYQDTVRLKDVSGDYFFPIQSLFNPIYSFFGDKFRDADMRQTPIGEIINEGSQYGASPTALLNTGMAISATIRGENAEAQKWLGFIGGASKGLRALTVLARQAAPENSVIRDIIPPGGMGVEFWLVDQKNLGAEEGAELRFVGGPFERRRMGKAVWELMEEEILTQEEGYDAGYYGRGEAWDLGLQRASENTAKWDVLGWLSGSGLRGRSQVDIDVFNIDKDVRTYYTIKD
;
A
#
# COMPACT_ATOMS: atom_id res chain seq x y z
N PRO A 1 -9.46 22.08 19.58
CA PRO A 1 -10.75 22.70 19.94
C PRO A 1 -11.81 21.63 20.30
N LEU A 2 -11.57 20.91 21.41
CA LEU A 2 -12.46 19.89 21.99
C LEU A 2 -12.41 20.01 23.53
N GLY A 3 -12.40 21.25 24.02
CA GLY A 3 -12.22 21.54 25.45
C GLY A 3 -13.15 22.61 25.99
N ASP A 4 -14.10 23.11 25.18
CA ASP A 4 -15.19 23.90 25.74
C ASP A 4 -16.26 22.95 26.32
N GLU A 5 -16.87 23.42 27.40
CA GLU A 5 -17.87 22.69 28.17
C GLU A 5 -19.10 22.33 27.31
N GLU A 6 -19.38 23.15 26.30
CA GLU A 6 -20.46 22.97 25.34
C GLU A 6 -20.23 21.73 24.44
N SER A 7 -19.02 21.51 23.95
CA SER A 7 -18.66 20.31 23.19
C SER A 7 -18.75 19.05 24.05
N ILE A 8 -18.36 19.13 25.32
CA ILE A 8 -18.45 18.01 26.27
C ILE A 8 -19.93 17.66 26.56
N MET A 9 -20.79 18.67 26.74
CA MET A 9 -22.22 18.47 26.92
C MET A 9 -22.88 17.89 25.66
N ALA A 10 -22.55 18.39 24.47
CA ALA A 10 -23.08 17.87 23.21
C ALA A 10 -22.71 16.39 22.98
N ILE A 11 -21.47 16.00 23.33
CA ILE A 11 -21.04 14.59 23.27
C ILE A 11 -21.81 13.74 24.29
N ARG A 12 -21.99 14.24 25.52
CA ARG A 12 -22.75 13.55 26.56
C ARG A 12 -24.20 13.32 26.14
N ASP A 13 -24.85 14.34 25.60
CA ASP A 13 -26.24 14.27 25.15
C ASP A 13 -26.40 13.33 23.95
N PHE A 14 -25.46 13.35 23.01
CA PHE A 14 -25.44 12.41 21.89
C PHE A 14 -25.29 10.95 22.36
N VAL A 15 -24.38 10.69 23.30
CA VAL A 15 -24.17 9.35 23.88
C VAL A 15 -25.42 8.88 24.63
N ASN A 16 -26.05 9.77 25.40
CA ASN A 16 -27.29 9.48 26.12
C ASN A 16 -28.45 9.18 25.17
N ALA A 17 -28.64 10.00 24.13
CA ALA A 17 -29.69 9.81 23.12
C ALA A 17 -29.51 8.49 22.36
N ARG A 18 -28.27 8.16 21.97
CA ARG A 18 -27.97 6.92 21.25
C ARG A 18 -28.08 5.68 22.12
N SER A 19 -27.73 5.79 23.41
CA SER A 19 -27.93 4.72 24.38
C SER A 19 -29.42 4.45 24.59
N ARG A 20 -30.26 5.49 24.72
CA ARG A 20 -31.72 5.35 24.79
C ARG A 20 -32.31 4.66 23.57
N ALA A 21 -31.95 5.09 22.36
CA ALA A 21 -32.44 4.49 21.12
C ALA A 21 -32.04 3.00 20.96
N ASN A 22 -30.83 2.64 21.37
CA ASN A 22 -30.38 1.24 21.34
C ASN A 22 -31.10 0.38 22.38
N ILE A 23 -31.37 0.94 23.57
CA ILE A 23 -32.13 0.28 24.63
C ILE A 23 -33.58 0.05 24.16
N GLU A 24 -34.23 1.05 23.57
CA GLU A 24 -35.57 0.91 23.00
C GLU A 24 -35.63 -0.16 21.91
N ARG A 25 -34.67 -0.18 20.97
CA ARG A 25 -34.58 -1.24 19.95
C ARG A 25 -34.39 -2.63 20.54
N TYR A 26 -33.60 -2.74 21.61
CA TYR A 26 -33.37 -4.01 22.28
C TYR A 26 -34.64 -4.53 22.96
N TYR A 27 -35.44 -3.65 23.56
CA TYR A 27 -36.71 -4.00 24.19
C TYR A 27 -37.88 -4.20 23.22
N GLN A 28 -37.81 -3.64 22.00
CA GLN A 28 -38.81 -3.89 20.95
C GLN A 28 -38.64 -5.24 20.24
N ASN A 29 -37.57 -6.00 20.53
CA ASN A 29 -37.35 -7.30 19.91
C ASN A 29 -38.12 -8.40 20.67
N PRO A 30 -39.18 -8.99 20.08
CA PRO A 30 -40.12 -9.88 20.79
C PRO A 30 -39.54 -11.21 21.28
N GLY A 31 -38.26 -11.50 21.01
CA GLY A 31 -37.55 -12.70 21.47
C GLY A 31 -36.98 -12.63 22.89
N HIS A 32 -37.01 -11.47 23.56
CA HIS A 32 -36.49 -11.31 24.93
C HIS A 32 -37.65 -11.05 25.90
N GLY A 33 -38.24 -12.12 26.42
CA GLY A 33 -39.37 -12.12 27.36
C GLY A 33 -39.04 -11.60 28.77
N LEU A 34 -38.50 -10.39 28.89
CA LEU A 34 -38.45 -9.64 30.14
C LEU A 34 -39.42 -8.47 30.03
N GLN A 35 -40.65 -8.66 30.53
CA GLN A 35 -41.52 -7.54 30.88
C GLN A 35 -40.91 -6.79 32.08
N ALA A 36 -39.85 -6.05 31.83
CA ALA A 36 -39.32 -5.11 32.80
C ALA A 36 -40.24 -3.89 32.78
N LYS A 37 -40.93 -3.65 33.91
CA LYS A 37 -41.50 -2.33 34.24
C LYS A 37 -40.43 -1.29 33.87
N GLN A 38 -40.72 -0.44 32.89
CA GLN A 38 -39.87 0.71 32.55
C GLN A 38 -39.75 1.56 33.82
N MET A 39 -38.70 1.33 34.59
CA MET A 39 -38.30 2.25 35.64
C MET A 39 -37.39 3.25 34.94
N ASP A 40 -37.91 4.43 34.67
CA ASP A 40 -37.15 5.51 34.04
C ASP A 40 -35.93 5.79 34.90
N PHE A 41 -34.74 5.69 34.29
CA PHE A 41 -33.47 5.89 34.98
C PHE A 41 -33.39 7.31 35.56
N ALA A 42 -34.07 8.28 34.93
CA ALA A 42 -34.20 9.63 35.46
C ALA A 42 -35.08 9.67 36.72
N GLU A 43 -36.21 8.95 36.74
CA GLU A 43 -37.07 8.85 37.93
C GLU A 43 -36.38 8.11 39.09
N LEU A 44 -35.59 7.07 38.80
CA LEU A 44 -34.79 6.36 39.79
C LEU A 44 -33.70 7.27 40.38
N ALA A 45 -32.95 7.99 39.52
CA ALA A 45 -31.91 8.92 39.95
C ALA A 45 -32.49 10.04 40.82
N ASP A 46 -33.61 10.62 40.41
CA ASP A 46 -34.29 11.70 41.13
C ASP A 46 -34.90 11.22 42.46
N ARG A 47 -35.39 9.97 42.54
CA ARG A 47 -35.79 9.36 43.82
C ARG A 47 -34.61 9.14 44.75
N VAL A 48 -33.49 8.65 44.23
CA VAL A 48 -32.28 8.41 45.03
C VAL A 48 -31.73 9.73 45.55
N GLU A 49 -31.66 10.76 44.71
CA GLU A 49 -31.19 12.09 45.08
C GLU A 49 -32.08 12.74 46.15
N ARG A 50 -33.41 12.71 45.99
CA ARG A 50 -34.35 13.21 47.01
C ARG A 50 -34.27 12.42 48.33
N HIS A 51 -34.03 11.10 48.26
CA HIS A 51 -33.91 10.27 49.46
C HIS A 51 -32.59 10.49 50.22
N LEU A 52 -31.52 10.86 49.50
CA LEU A 52 -30.20 11.16 50.06
C LEU A 52 -30.10 12.61 50.57
N ALA A 53 -30.69 13.57 49.86
CA ALA A 53 -30.66 15.00 50.21
C ALA A 53 -31.31 15.29 51.58
N GLY A 54 -32.32 14.50 51.99
CA GLY A 54 -32.97 14.64 53.29
C GLY A 54 -32.32 13.88 54.45
N LYS A 55 -31.26 13.08 54.20
CA LYS A 55 -30.64 12.18 55.19
C LYS A 55 -29.13 12.40 55.38
N SER A 56 -28.58 13.46 54.78
CA SER A 56 -27.19 13.87 54.99
C SER A 56 -26.91 14.08 56.49
N GLY A 57 -26.08 13.21 57.08
CA GLY A 57 -25.66 13.28 58.49
C GLY A 57 -26.31 12.26 59.43
N GLN A 58 -27.27 11.44 58.98
CA GLN A 58 -27.80 10.32 59.76
C GLN A 58 -27.32 8.99 59.17
N THR A 59 -26.67 8.14 59.98
CA THR A 59 -26.37 6.75 59.58
C THR A 59 -27.70 6.01 59.45
N PRO A 60 -28.17 5.66 58.24
CA PRO A 60 -29.44 4.98 58.09
C PRO A 60 -29.34 3.62 58.79
N GLN A 61 -30.20 3.33 59.77
CA GLN A 61 -30.33 1.96 60.26
C GLN A 61 -31.00 1.14 59.16
N ILE A 62 -30.20 0.40 58.41
CA ILE A 62 -30.70 -0.49 57.35
C ILE A 62 -31.46 -1.63 58.02
N SER A 63 -32.78 -1.67 57.82
CA SER A 63 -33.60 -2.75 58.37
C SER A 63 -33.27 -4.08 57.69
N SER A 64 -33.60 -5.21 58.33
CA SER A 64 -33.41 -6.54 57.74
C SER A 64 -34.21 -6.72 56.44
N SER A 65 -35.38 -6.07 56.32
CA SER A 65 -36.15 -6.01 55.08
C SER A 65 -35.46 -5.21 53.97
N ASP A 66 -34.82 -4.08 54.29
CA ASP A 66 -34.08 -3.29 53.31
C ASP A 66 -32.87 -4.08 52.79
N MET A 67 -32.18 -4.83 53.67
CA MET A 67 -31.10 -5.73 53.26
C MET A 67 -31.59 -6.85 52.31
N ALA A 68 -32.79 -7.38 52.53
CA ALA A 68 -33.39 -8.39 51.65
C ALA A 68 -33.75 -7.79 50.28
N ALA A 69 -34.31 -6.59 50.24
CA ALA A 69 -34.61 -5.87 49.00
C ALA A 69 -33.33 -5.52 48.22
N ILE A 70 -32.28 -5.04 48.89
CA ILE A 70 -30.98 -4.77 48.27
C ILE A 70 -30.34 -6.05 47.71
N ARG A 71 -30.42 -7.17 48.43
CA ARG A 71 -29.90 -8.46 47.93
C ARG A 71 -30.64 -8.94 46.69
N THR A 72 -31.97 -8.79 46.66
CA THR A 72 -32.82 -9.17 45.52
C THR A 72 -32.53 -8.28 44.31
N PHE A 73 -32.46 -6.96 44.52
CA PHE A 73 -32.06 -6.01 43.48
C PHE A 73 -30.65 -6.32 42.94
N TYR A 74 -29.70 -6.62 43.81
CA TYR A 74 -28.35 -7.01 43.40
C TYR A 74 -28.34 -8.33 42.62
N SER A 75 -29.10 -9.36 43.03
CA SER A 75 -29.20 -10.61 42.29
C SER A 75 -29.83 -10.40 40.90
N ASP A 76 -30.84 -9.53 40.81
CA ASP A 76 -31.56 -9.23 39.58
C ASP A 76 -30.69 -8.42 38.61
N LEU A 77 -29.86 -7.51 39.11
CA LEU A 77 -28.89 -6.75 38.31
C LEU A 77 -27.65 -7.55 37.91
N ARG A 78 -27.27 -8.57 38.68
CA ARG A 78 -26.04 -9.32 38.43
C ARG A 78 -26.02 -9.98 37.06
N MET A 79 -27.14 -10.58 36.62
CA MET A 79 -27.22 -11.23 35.31
C MET A 79 -27.14 -10.22 34.15
N PRO A 80 -27.96 -9.15 34.10
CA PRO A 80 -27.85 -8.09 33.10
C PRO A 80 -26.48 -7.42 33.07
N LEU A 81 -25.88 -7.12 34.23
CA LEU A 81 -24.54 -6.50 34.28
C LEU A 81 -23.46 -7.43 33.74
N ASN A 82 -23.53 -8.73 34.04
CA ASN A 82 -22.61 -9.70 33.45
C ASN A 82 -22.80 -9.81 31.93
N HIS A 83 -24.05 -9.81 31.45
CA HIS A 83 -24.34 -9.81 30.02
C HIS A 83 -23.81 -8.54 29.33
N MET A 84 -24.07 -7.36 29.90
CA MET A 84 -23.55 -6.08 29.39
C MET A 84 -22.02 -6.07 29.37
N ARG A 85 -21.36 -6.58 30.42
CA ARG A 85 -19.89 -6.72 30.45
C ARG A 85 -19.37 -7.65 29.35
N GLU A 86 -20.05 -8.77 29.11
CA GLU A 86 -19.67 -9.71 28.06
C GLU A 86 -19.86 -9.12 26.65
N VAL A 87 -20.98 -8.42 26.41
CA VAL A 87 -21.21 -7.69 25.16
C VAL A 87 -20.16 -6.60 24.96
N ALA A 88 -19.88 -5.78 25.99
CA ALA A 88 -18.86 -4.74 25.94
C ALA A 88 -17.47 -5.34 25.67
N LYS A 89 -17.12 -6.47 26.29
CA LYS A 89 -15.87 -7.19 26.04
C LYS A 89 -15.79 -7.66 24.58
N ARG A 90 -16.87 -8.23 24.03
CA ARG A 90 -16.93 -8.67 22.61
C ARG A 90 -16.79 -7.49 21.66
N VAL A 91 -17.52 -6.40 21.89
CA VAL A 91 -17.40 -5.16 21.10
C VAL A 91 -15.98 -4.59 21.21
N GLY A 92 -15.37 -4.61 22.39
CA GLY A 92 -13.99 -4.18 22.60
C GLY A 92 -12.97 -5.04 21.84
N VAL A 93 -13.13 -6.37 21.87
CA VAL A 93 -12.28 -7.30 21.10
C VAL A 93 -12.48 -7.11 19.60
N MET A 94 -13.73 -6.96 19.13
CA MET A 94 -14.02 -6.70 17.72
C MET A 94 -13.45 -5.36 17.25
N GLY A 95 -13.59 -4.31 18.07
CA GLY A 95 -13.03 -2.99 17.80
C GLY A 95 -11.50 -3.05 17.74
N ARG A 96 -10.87 -3.73 18.71
CA ARG A 96 -9.43 -3.99 18.70
C ARG A 96 -9.02 -4.75 17.45
N ASP A 97 -9.68 -5.84 17.09
CA ASP A 97 -9.30 -6.70 15.96
C ASP A 97 -9.58 -6.02 14.59
N PHE A 98 -10.55 -5.11 14.58
CA PHE A 98 -10.82 -4.23 13.45
C PHE A 98 -9.73 -3.17 13.27
N ILE A 99 -9.17 -2.61 14.35
CA ILE A 99 -8.09 -1.63 14.29
C ILE A 99 -6.73 -2.32 14.08
N LEU A 100 -6.39 -3.25 14.97
CA LEU A 100 -5.20 -4.08 14.97
C LEU A 100 -5.56 -5.45 14.41
N HIS A 101 -5.02 -5.81 13.25
CA HIS A 101 -5.28 -7.12 12.66
C HIS A 101 -4.89 -8.24 13.64
N ASN A 102 -5.79 -9.20 13.86
CA ASN A 102 -5.53 -10.33 14.74
C ASN A 102 -4.69 -11.40 14.03
N TYR A 103 -3.37 -11.41 14.26
CA TYR A 103 -2.41 -12.32 13.60
C TYR A 103 -2.59 -13.81 13.90
N THR A 104 -3.39 -14.15 14.93
CA THR A 104 -3.69 -15.54 15.28
C THR A 104 -4.83 -16.11 14.44
N ASP A 105 -5.70 -15.25 13.90
CA ASP A 105 -6.78 -15.64 13.01
C ASP A 105 -6.24 -15.68 11.58
N ARG A 106 -5.66 -16.81 11.17
CA ARG A 106 -5.20 -17.02 9.79
C ARG A 106 -6.14 -17.96 9.06
N PHE A 107 -6.68 -17.53 7.93
CA PHE A 107 -7.45 -18.40 7.04
C PHE A 107 -6.51 -19.25 6.17
N ILE A 108 -7.04 -20.32 5.58
CA ILE A 108 -6.32 -21.16 4.60
C ILE A 108 -5.77 -20.30 3.44
N TRP A 109 -6.54 -19.28 3.02
CA TRP A 109 -6.12 -18.33 1.99
C TRP A 109 -4.91 -17.48 2.41
N ASP A 110 -4.74 -17.18 3.70
CA ASP A 110 -3.57 -16.43 4.17
C ASP A 110 -2.29 -17.27 4.01
N GLN A 111 -2.39 -18.60 4.16
CA GLN A 111 -1.27 -19.52 3.97
C GLN A 111 -0.93 -19.70 2.49
N ALA A 112 -1.94 -19.86 1.63
CA ALA A 112 -1.73 -19.93 0.18
C ALA A 112 -1.09 -18.63 -0.35
N LEU A 113 -1.62 -17.47 0.07
CA LEU A 113 -1.05 -16.17 -0.31
C LEU A 113 0.32 -15.92 0.32
N ALA A 114 0.62 -16.50 1.49
CA ALA A 114 1.95 -16.38 2.11
C ALA A 114 3.05 -17.06 1.29
N MET A 115 2.71 -18.03 0.43
CA MET A 115 3.68 -18.61 -0.50
C MET A 115 4.14 -17.62 -1.56
N VAL A 116 3.26 -16.68 -1.95
CA VAL A 116 3.55 -15.72 -3.01
C VAL A 116 3.91 -14.35 -2.49
N SER A 117 3.35 -13.91 -1.37
CA SER A 117 3.53 -12.56 -0.83
C SER A 117 3.93 -12.56 0.63
N ALA A 118 4.91 -11.71 0.97
CA ALA A 118 5.42 -11.56 2.33
C ALA A 118 4.36 -11.00 3.31
N TYR A 119 3.39 -10.24 2.79
CA TYR A 119 2.39 -9.53 3.59
C TYR A 119 0.96 -9.98 3.29
N SER A 120 0.78 -11.24 2.89
CA SER A 120 -0.53 -11.83 2.53
C SER A 120 -1.65 -11.49 3.52
N PHE A 121 -1.37 -11.64 4.82
CA PHE A 121 -2.29 -11.37 5.92
C PHE A 121 -2.80 -9.92 5.96
N TRP A 122 -1.95 -8.96 5.61
CA TRP A 122 -2.36 -7.56 5.56
C TRP A 122 -3.28 -7.30 4.38
N TYR A 123 -2.99 -7.87 3.20
CA TYR A 123 -3.83 -7.69 2.01
C TYR A 123 -5.22 -8.26 2.20
N THR A 124 -5.36 -9.51 2.67
CA THR A 124 -6.67 -10.16 2.85
C THR A 124 -7.54 -9.39 3.83
N ARG A 125 -6.98 -9.03 4.99
CA ARG A 125 -7.72 -8.37 6.05
C ARG A 125 -8.01 -6.91 5.74
N ASN A 126 -7.08 -6.17 5.14
CA ASN A 126 -7.33 -4.79 4.73
C ASN A 126 -8.42 -4.76 3.65
N THR A 127 -8.34 -5.66 2.66
CA THR A 127 -9.38 -5.81 1.62
C THR A 127 -10.75 -6.06 2.22
N MET A 128 -10.89 -7.05 3.11
CA MET A 128 -12.19 -7.35 3.73
C MET A 128 -12.72 -6.17 4.56
N LYS A 129 -11.87 -5.48 5.32
CA LYS A 129 -12.27 -4.30 6.10
C LYS A 129 -12.77 -3.18 5.19
N TRP A 130 -12.13 -2.98 4.04
CA TRP A 130 -12.57 -1.98 3.06
C TRP A 130 -13.83 -2.37 2.31
N ALA A 131 -14.03 -3.66 1.99
CA ALA A 131 -15.29 -4.15 1.45
C ALA A 131 -16.46 -3.90 2.43
N ILE A 132 -16.27 -4.22 3.71
CA ILE A 132 -17.27 -3.94 4.77
C ILE A 132 -17.51 -2.43 4.89
N ARG A 133 -16.45 -1.61 4.84
CA ARG A 133 -16.58 -0.15 4.89
C ARG A 133 -17.30 0.40 3.66
N ALA A 134 -17.05 -0.14 2.48
CA ALA A 134 -17.73 0.23 1.25
C ALA A 134 -19.23 -0.05 1.33
N MET A 135 -19.63 -1.21 1.86
CA MET A 135 -21.03 -1.57 2.07
C MET A 135 -21.73 -0.68 3.11
N ASN A 136 -21.03 -0.33 4.20
CA ASN A 136 -21.61 0.48 5.28
C ASN A 136 -21.60 2.00 5.00
N SER A 137 -20.73 2.45 4.11
CA SER A 137 -20.52 3.88 3.83
C SER A 137 -20.49 4.15 2.30
N PRO A 138 -21.61 3.95 1.57
CA PRO A 138 -21.64 4.12 0.12
C PRO A 138 -21.31 5.55 -0.33
N GLY A 139 -21.62 6.57 0.48
CA GLY A 139 -21.26 7.97 0.19
C GLY A 139 -19.75 8.22 0.16
N MET A 140 -18.99 7.57 1.05
CA MET A 140 -17.53 7.63 1.05
C MET A 140 -16.97 7.03 -0.25
N MET A 141 -17.54 5.88 -0.67
CA MET A 141 -17.16 5.22 -1.92
C MET A 141 -17.45 6.06 -3.15
N ALA A 142 -18.64 6.66 -3.21
CA ALA A 142 -18.99 7.58 -4.29
C ALA A 142 -18.03 8.77 -4.33
N GLY A 143 -17.63 9.32 -3.17
CA GLY A 143 -16.63 10.38 -3.09
C GLY A 143 -15.27 9.96 -3.67
N ILE A 144 -14.76 8.80 -3.27
CA ILE A 144 -13.49 8.26 -3.79
C ILE A 144 -13.55 8.06 -5.32
N LEU A 145 -14.62 7.43 -5.82
CA LEU A 145 -14.79 7.17 -7.25
C LEU A 145 -14.91 8.46 -8.06
N ARG A 146 -15.62 9.47 -7.55
CA ARG A 146 -15.66 10.80 -8.19
C ARG A 146 -14.26 11.42 -8.23
N THR A 147 -13.50 11.38 -7.14
CA THR A 147 -12.13 11.90 -7.14
C THR A 147 -11.25 11.20 -8.17
N MET A 148 -11.35 9.86 -8.31
CA MET A 148 -10.63 9.14 -9.36
C MET A 148 -11.08 9.59 -10.75
N GLN A 149 -12.39 9.70 -10.99
CA GLN A 149 -12.93 10.17 -12.27
C GLN A 149 -12.46 11.59 -12.63
N GLU A 150 -12.43 12.50 -11.66
CA GLU A 150 -11.91 13.86 -11.85
C GLU A 150 -10.40 13.86 -12.16
N LEU A 151 -9.61 13.05 -11.46
CA LEU A 151 -8.18 12.89 -11.78
C LEU A 151 -7.99 12.36 -13.20
N ARG A 152 -8.76 11.36 -13.62
CA ARG A 152 -8.71 10.83 -14.99
C ARG A 152 -9.11 11.85 -16.03
N HIS A 153 -10.09 12.69 -15.73
CA HIS A 153 -10.48 13.78 -16.60
C HIS A 153 -9.37 14.83 -16.75
N ILE A 154 -8.74 15.22 -15.63
CA ILE A 154 -7.63 16.18 -15.61
C ILE A 154 -6.40 15.64 -16.35
N ASN A 155 -6.10 14.35 -16.15
CA ASN A 155 -4.92 13.67 -16.69
C ASN A 155 -5.26 12.85 -17.95
N ALA A 156 -6.29 13.24 -18.72
CA ALA A 156 -6.73 12.47 -19.89
C ALA A 156 -5.65 12.39 -20.99
N ASP A 157 -4.64 13.26 -20.94
CA ASP A 157 -3.46 13.25 -21.80
C ASP A 157 -2.43 12.16 -21.42
N LEU A 158 -2.54 11.57 -20.23
CA LEU A 158 -1.61 10.56 -19.75
C LEU A 158 -2.06 9.14 -20.10
N PRO A 159 -1.12 8.15 -20.09
CA PRO A 159 -1.46 6.74 -20.13
C PRO A 159 -2.43 6.35 -19.02
N GLU A 160 -3.33 5.42 -19.30
CA GLU A 160 -4.43 4.98 -18.43
C GLU A 160 -4.00 4.77 -16.96
N TRP A 161 -2.91 4.02 -16.71
CA TRP A 161 -2.38 3.76 -15.36
C TRP A 161 -1.77 4.97 -14.63
N TYR A 162 -1.57 6.11 -15.30
CA TYR A 162 -1.15 7.37 -14.71
C TYR A 162 -2.29 8.36 -14.49
N GLN A 163 -3.47 8.08 -15.05
CA GLN A 163 -4.59 9.02 -15.02
C GLN A 163 -5.09 9.26 -13.59
N ASP A 164 -4.94 8.30 -12.70
CA ASP A 164 -5.30 8.40 -11.27
C ASP A 164 -4.19 9.02 -10.39
N THR A 165 -3.10 9.52 -10.97
CA THR A 165 -1.97 10.10 -10.21
C THR A 165 -2.14 11.60 -9.98
N VAL A 166 -1.56 12.10 -8.90
CA VAL A 166 -1.46 13.55 -8.67
C VAL A 166 -0.25 14.06 -9.46
N ARG A 167 -0.51 14.96 -10.42
CA ARG A 167 0.52 15.65 -11.21
C ARG A 167 0.93 16.95 -10.51
N LEU A 168 2.19 17.02 -10.09
CA LEU A 168 2.81 18.24 -9.60
C LEU A 168 3.71 18.78 -10.70
N LYS A 169 3.45 20.02 -11.14
CA LYS A 169 4.31 20.74 -12.08
C LYS A 169 5.29 21.58 -11.30
N ASP A 170 6.58 21.35 -11.50
CA ASP A 170 7.67 22.15 -10.93
C ASP A 170 8.58 22.68 -12.04
N VAL A 171 9.49 23.62 -11.72
CA VAL A 171 10.49 24.17 -12.64
C VAL A 171 11.38 23.07 -13.23
N SER A 172 11.57 21.98 -12.50
CA SER A 172 12.36 20.82 -12.90
C SER A 172 11.59 19.77 -13.73
N GLY A 173 10.30 20.01 -14.00
CA GLY A 173 9.45 19.14 -14.81
C GLY A 173 8.19 18.67 -14.08
N ASP A 174 7.48 17.75 -14.74
CA ASP A 174 6.25 17.17 -14.21
C ASP A 174 6.54 15.90 -13.42
N TYR A 175 5.94 15.81 -12.22
CA TYR A 175 6.06 14.69 -11.31
C TYR A 175 4.72 14.07 -11.01
N PHE A 176 4.66 12.75 -11.09
CA PHE A 176 3.42 11.99 -10.93
C PHE A 176 3.51 11.13 -9.69
N PHE A 177 2.57 11.32 -8.76
CA PHE A 177 2.53 10.59 -7.50
C PHE A 177 1.25 9.75 -7.43
N PRO A 178 1.35 8.42 -7.30
CA PRO A 178 0.20 7.55 -7.11
C PRO A 178 -0.30 7.62 -5.65
N ILE A 179 -0.59 8.83 -5.15
CA ILE A 179 -0.99 9.08 -3.75
C ILE A 179 -2.27 8.31 -3.40
N GLN A 180 -3.14 8.05 -4.38
CA GLN A 180 -4.32 7.22 -4.20
C GLN A 180 -3.97 5.81 -3.70
N SER A 181 -2.83 5.24 -4.10
CA SER A 181 -2.44 3.92 -3.61
C SER A 181 -2.12 3.88 -2.11
N LEU A 182 -1.87 5.03 -1.47
CA LEU A 182 -1.58 5.14 -0.04
C LEU A 182 -2.85 5.22 0.80
N PHE A 183 -3.82 5.99 0.35
CA PHE A 183 -5.01 6.34 1.14
C PHE A 183 -6.27 5.58 0.69
N ASN A 184 -6.29 5.16 -0.56
CA ASN A 184 -7.40 4.45 -1.18
C ASN A 184 -6.97 3.02 -1.49
N PRO A 185 -7.18 2.06 -0.59
CA PRO A 185 -6.86 0.66 -0.88
C PRO A 185 -7.86 0.01 -1.84
N ILE A 186 -8.90 0.75 -2.25
CA ILE A 186 -9.76 0.33 -3.35
C ILE A 186 -9.10 0.65 -4.70
N TYR A 187 -8.07 1.49 -4.71
CA TYR A 187 -7.19 1.71 -5.86
C TYR A 187 -6.57 0.41 -6.37
N SER A 188 -6.21 -0.55 -5.51
CA SER A 188 -5.67 -1.84 -5.99
C SER A 188 -6.70 -2.72 -6.69
N PHE A 189 -7.99 -2.41 -6.55
CA PHE A 189 -9.09 -3.14 -7.21
C PHE A 189 -9.56 -2.46 -8.50
N PHE A 190 -9.72 -1.14 -8.47
CA PHE A 190 -10.33 -0.37 -9.56
C PHE A 190 -9.36 0.58 -10.28
N GLY A 191 -8.20 0.85 -9.70
CA GLY A 191 -7.16 1.61 -10.38
C GLY A 191 -6.67 0.86 -11.60
N ASP A 192 -6.22 1.61 -12.61
CA ASP A 192 -5.76 1.01 -13.84
C ASP A 192 -4.39 0.35 -13.59
N LYS A 193 -4.29 -0.91 -14.00
CA LYS A 193 -3.19 -1.79 -13.57
C LYS A 193 -2.11 -1.85 -14.64
N PHE A 194 -0.88 -1.57 -14.27
CA PHE A 194 0.26 -1.82 -15.16
C PHE A 194 0.38 -3.33 -15.39
N ARG A 195 0.12 -3.73 -16.63
CA ARG A 195 0.24 -5.13 -17.06
C ARG A 195 1.51 -5.29 -17.86
N ASP A 196 2.50 -5.93 -17.26
CA ASP A 196 3.63 -6.41 -18.05
C ASP A 196 3.19 -7.66 -18.85
N ALA A 197 3.04 -7.51 -20.17
CA ALA A 197 2.61 -8.60 -21.05
C ALA A 197 3.61 -9.75 -21.03
N ASP A 198 4.89 -9.43 -20.84
CA ASP A 198 5.97 -10.39 -20.83
C ASP A 198 5.93 -11.31 -19.62
N MET A 199 5.53 -10.79 -18.45
CA MET A 199 5.39 -11.60 -17.24
C MET A 199 4.16 -12.52 -17.30
N ARG A 200 3.24 -12.33 -18.25
CA ARG A 200 2.02 -13.15 -18.38
C ARG A 200 2.19 -14.36 -19.30
N GLN A 201 3.38 -14.55 -19.89
CA GLN A 201 3.60 -15.67 -20.81
C GLN A 201 3.48 -17.04 -20.12
N THR A 202 3.68 -17.09 -18.80
CA THR A 202 3.50 -18.31 -18.00
C THR A 202 2.30 -18.20 -17.06
N PRO A 203 1.55 -19.29 -16.80
CA PRO A 203 0.41 -19.27 -15.88
C PRO A 203 0.77 -18.77 -14.47
N ILE A 204 1.96 -19.12 -13.98
CA ILE A 204 2.47 -18.63 -12.69
C ILE A 204 2.77 -17.13 -12.77
N GLY A 205 3.38 -16.68 -13.85
CA GLY A 205 3.68 -15.27 -14.06
C GLY A 205 2.42 -14.41 -14.14
N GLU A 206 1.35 -14.91 -14.76
CA GLU A 206 0.03 -14.27 -14.74
C GLU A 206 -0.54 -14.16 -13.32
N ILE A 207 -0.50 -15.24 -12.53
CA ILE A 207 -0.97 -15.22 -11.13
C ILE A 207 -0.17 -14.21 -10.30
N ILE A 208 1.16 -14.20 -10.45
CA ILE A 208 2.02 -13.27 -9.71
C ILE A 208 1.77 -11.83 -10.14
N ASN A 209 1.66 -11.58 -11.45
CA ASN A 209 1.42 -10.25 -11.99
C ASN A 209 0.05 -9.72 -11.52
N GLU A 210 -1.01 -10.51 -11.67
CA GLU A 210 -2.35 -10.17 -11.18
C GLU A 210 -2.34 -9.95 -9.65
N GLY A 211 -1.73 -10.86 -8.89
CA GLY A 211 -1.58 -10.73 -7.43
C GLY A 211 -0.85 -9.45 -7.02
N SER A 212 0.24 -9.11 -7.71
CA SER A 212 1.03 -7.90 -7.46
C SER A 212 0.21 -6.63 -7.69
N GLN A 213 -0.70 -6.64 -8.66
CA GLN A 213 -1.58 -5.51 -8.96
C GLN A 213 -2.64 -5.29 -7.86
N TYR A 214 -3.02 -6.33 -7.11
CA TYR A 214 -3.85 -6.18 -5.90
C TYR A 214 -3.04 -5.76 -4.66
N GLY A 215 -1.76 -5.43 -4.86
CA GLY A 215 -0.84 -4.99 -3.83
C GLY A 215 0.05 -6.11 -3.31
N ALA A 216 -0.26 -7.39 -3.56
CA ALA A 216 0.50 -8.52 -3.05
C ALA A 216 1.80 -8.68 -3.82
N SER A 217 2.83 -7.93 -3.44
CA SER A 217 4.13 -8.02 -4.10
C SER A 217 4.70 -9.44 -3.92
N PRO A 218 5.24 -10.04 -5.00
CA PRO A 218 5.94 -11.31 -4.89
C PRO A 218 7.10 -11.18 -3.90
N THR A 219 7.34 -12.23 -3.12
CA THR A 219 8.53 -12.27 -2.27
C THR A 219 9.78 -12.21 -3.13
N ALA A 220 10.84 -11.62 -2.59
CA ALA A 220 12.18 -11.63 -3.18
C ALA A 220 12.60 -13.06 -3.59
N LEU A 221 12.31 -14.04 -2.74
CA LEU A 221 12.63 -15.45 -2.97
C LEU A 221 11.85 -16.04 -4.15
N LEU A 222 10.57 -15.69 -4.29
CA LEU A 222 9.77 -16.15 -5.43
C LEU A 222 10.30 -15.57 -6.73
N ASN A 223 10.60 -14.27 -6.77
CA ASN A 223 11.21 -13.63 -7.93
C ASN A 223 12.56 -14.27 -8.30
N THR A 224 13.44 -14.48 -7.33
CA THR A 224 14.73 -15.18 -7.55
C THR A 224 14.51 -16.62 -8.02
N GLY A 225 13.55 -17.35 -7.44
CA GLY A 225 13.23 -18.72 -7.84
C GLY A 225 12.71 -18.80 -9.27
N MET A 226 11.83 -17.87 -9.67
CA MET A 226 11.34 -17.76 -11.05
C MET A 226 12.47 -17.41 -12.01
N ALA A 227 13.38 -16.53 -11.61
CA ALA A 227 14.54 -16.20 -12.42
C ALA A 227 15.47 -17.40 -12.62
N ILE A 228 15.81 -18.14 -11.55
CA ILE A 228 16.61 -19.37 -11.64
C ILE A 228 15.90 -20.40 -12.53
N SER A 229 14.59 -20.57 -12.36
CA SER A 229 13.81 -21.49 -13.19
C SER A 229 13.89 -21.12 -14.67
N ALA A 230 13.75 -19.84 -15.01
CA ALA A 230 13.86 -19.36 -16.39
C ALA A 230 15.30 -19.55 -16.93
N THR A 231 16.34 -19.30 -16.12
CA THR A 231 17.74 -19.59 -16.49
C THR A 231 17.95 -21.08 -16.79
N ILE A 232 17.41 -21.99 -15.95
CA ILE A 232 17.51 -23.44 -16.18
C ILE A 232 16.81 -23.86 -17.49
N ARG A 233 15.74 -23.17 -17.89
CA ARG A 233 15.06 -23.37 -19.18
C ARG A 233 15.78 -22.73 -20.37
N GLY A 234 16.86 -21.98 -20.13
CA GLY A 234 17.57 -21.21 -21.16
C GLY A 234 16.87 -19.92 -21.58
N GLU A 235 15.83 -19.50 -20.86
CA GLU A 235 15.02 -18.31 -21.13
C GLU A 235 15.61 -17.08 -20.43
N ASN A 236 16.84 -16.72 -20.80
CA ASN A 236 17.60 -15.66 -20.12
C ASN A 236 16.89 -14.29 -20.09
N ALA A 237 16.13 -13.98 -21.15
CA ALA A 237 15.34 -12.75 -21.20
C ALA A 237 14.20 -12.75 -20.15
N GLU A 238 13.56 -13.90 -19.89
CA GLU A 238 12.56 -14.02 -18.82
C GLU A 238 13.25 -14.00 -17.45
N ALA A 239 14.39 -14.68 -17.30
CA ALA A 239 15.15 -14.68 -16.06
C ALA A 239 15.52 -13.26 -15.61
N GLN A 240 15.98 -12.40 -16.54
CA GLN A 240 16.29 -10.99 -16.27
C GLN A 240 15.06 -10.20 -15.79
N LYS A 241 13.87 -10.49 -16.32
CA LYS A 241 12.61 -9.82 -15.91
C LYS A 241 12.25 -10.17 -14.48
N TRP A 242 12.37 -11.45 -14.10
CA TRP A 242 12.11 -11.92 -12.75
C TRP A 242 13.16 -11.48 -11.74
N LEU A 243 14.44 -11.46 -12.13
CA LEU A 243 15.54 -11.03 -11.27
C LEU A 243 15.42 -9.55 -10.90
N GLY A 244 15.14 -8.69 -11.90
CA GLY A 244 14.90 -7.26 -11.73
C GLY A 244 15.70 -6.65 -10.59
N PHE A 245 14.99 -6.11 -9.61
CA PHE A 245 15.51 -5.87 -8.27
C PHE A 245 14.97 -6.94 -7.31
N ILE A 246 15.85 -7.57 -6.53
CA ILE A 246 15.52 -8.58 -5.51
C ILE A 246 14.52 -8.01 -4.50
N GLY A 247 14.49 -6.69 -4.28
CA GLY A 247 13.37 -6.04 -3.61
C GLY A 247 13.51 -4.54 -3.52
N GLY A 248 12.63 -3.90 -2.74
CA GLY A 248 12.69 -2.46 -2.50
C GLY A 248 14.01 -2.00 -1.85
N ALA A 249 14.58 -2.85 -0.98
CA ALA A 249 15.84 -2.54 -0.28
C ALA A 249 17.06 -2.49 -1.21
N SER A 250 17.14 -3.41 -2.18
CA SER A 250 18.25 -3.45 -3.13
C SER A 250 18.19 -2.27 -4.11
N LYS A 251 16.98 -1.94 -4.55
CA LYS A 251 16.71 -0.74 -5.36
C LYS A 251 17.06 0.55 -4.60
N GLY A 252 16.69 0.64 -3.32
CA GLY A 252 17.06 1.75 -2.45
C GLY A 252 18.57 1.88 -2.26
N LEU A 253 19.27 0.77 -2.05
CA LEU A 253 20.74 0.75 -1.95
C LEU A 253 21.41 1.21 -3.25
N ARG A 254 20.98 0.70 -4.40
CA ARG A 254 21.47 1.15 -5.71
C ARG A 254 21.24 2.65 -5.87
N ALA A 255 20.06 3.15 -5.55
CA ALA A 255 19.76 4.58 -5.63
C ALA A 255 20.64 5.44 -4.71
N LEU A 256 20.91 4.99 -3.48
CA LEU A 256 21.83 5.66 -2.57
C LEU A 256 23.26 5.71 -3.13
N THR A 257 23.74 4.62 -3.72
CA THR A 257 25.08 4.58 -4.32
C THR A 257 25.18 5.46 -5.57
N VAL A 258 24.12 5.56 -6.38
CA VAL A 258 24.06 6.54 -7.49
C VAL A 258 24.21 7.97 -6.97
N LEU A 259 23.45 8.34 -5.95
CA LEU A 259 23.52 9.68 -5.35
C LEU A 259 24.89 9.93 -4.71
N ALA A 260 25.47 8.92 -4.05
CA ALA A 260 26.82 9.02 -3.50
C ALA A 260 27.87 9.24 -4.59
N ARG A 261 27.78 8.52 -5.72
CA ARG A 261 28.64 8.70 -6.90
C ARG A 261 28.50 10.12 -7.48
N GLN A 262 27.28 10.61 -7.63
CA GLN A 262 26.98 11.94 -8.16
C GLN A 262 27.58 13.04 -7.27
N ALA A 263 27.46 12.92 -5.95
CA ALA A 263 27.98 13.88 -4.98
C ALA A 263 29.50 13.81 -4.79
N ALA A 264 30.13 12.68 -5.17
CA ALA A 264 31.55 12.48 -4.98
C ALA A 264 32.39 13.25 -6.03
N PRO A 265 33.58 13.77 -5.68
CA PRO A 265 34.49 14.41 -6.62
C PRO A 265 34.91 13.47 -7.76
N GLU A 266 35.24 14.03 -8.93
CA GLU A 266 35.67 13.29 -10.12
C GLU A 266 36.80 12.29 -9.83
N ASN A 267 37.81 12.70 -9.06
CA ASN A 267 38.99 11.89 -8.76
C ASN A 267 38.89 11.13 -7.42
N SER A 268 37.67 10.85 -6.96
CA SER A 268 37.47 10.18 -5.67
C SER A 268 37.37 8.66 -5.83
N VAL A 269 37.92 7.94 -4.85
CA VAL A 269 37.80 6.48 -4.73
C VAL A 269 36.33 6.01 -4.76
N ILE A 270 35.39 6.86 -4.35
CA ILE A 270 33.95 6.56 -4.42
C ILE A 270 33.49 6.40 -5.87
N ARG A 271 33.96 7.25 -6.79
CA ARG A 271 33.68 7.10 -8.23
C ARG A 271 34.44 5.94 -8.86
N ASP A 272 35.57 5.53 -8.30
CA ASP A 272 36.28 4.35 -8.80
C ASP A 272 35.57 3.05 -8.37
N ILE A 273 34.98 3.02 -7.17
CA ILE A 273 34.32 1.84 -6.60
C ILE A 273 32.89 1.67 -7.11
N ILE A 274 32.10 2.75 -7.14
CA ILE A 274 30.68 2.68 -7.51
C ILE A 274 30.58 2.76 -9.03
N PRO A 275 30.14 1.73 -9.76
CA PRO A 275 30.03 1.80 -11.20
C PRO A 275 28.97 2.81 -11.66
N PRO A 276 29.01 3.23 -12.93
CA PRO A 276 27.92 3.97 -13.56
C PRO A 276 26.59 3.25 -13.34
N GLY A 277 25.59 3.96 -12.82
CA GLY A 277 24.28 3.40 -12.48
C GLY A 277 24.15 2.74 -11.09
N GLY A 278 25.20 2.73 -10.28
CA GLY A 278 25.18 2.32 -8.87
C GLY A 278 25.32 0.82 -8.61
N MET A 279 25.43 0.46 -7.34
CA MET A 279 25.61 -0.92 -6.86
C MET A 279 24.32 -1.47 -6.25
N GLY A 280 23.79 -2.54 -6.84
CA GLY A 280 22.75 -3.37 -6.24
C GLY A 280 23.33 -4.65 -5.62
N VAL A 281 22.58 -5.32 -4.74
CA VAL A 281 22.96 -6.66 -4.24
C VAL A 281 22.88 -7.72 -5.34
N GLU A 282 22.06 -7.46 -6.36
CA GLU A 282 21.90 -8.27 -7.57
C GLU A 282 23.22 -8.44 -8.32
N PHE A 283 24.07 -7.40 -8.29
CA PHE A 283 25.35 -7.39 -8.98
C PHE A 283 26.26 -8.56 -8.57
N TRP A 284 26.13 -9.02 -7.32
CA TRP A 284 26.92 -10.12 -6.75
C TRP A 284 26.26 -11.48 -6.88
N LEU A 285 24.95 -11.50 -7.11
CA LEU A 285 24.15 -12.73 -7.09
C LEU A 285 23.97 -13.34 -8.47
N VAL A 286 24.19 -12.56 -9.52
CA VAL A 286 24.02 -13.04 -10.87
C VAL A 286 25.38 -13.17 -11.55
N ASP A 287 25.75 -14.41 -11.88
CA ASP A 287 26.87 -14.67 -12.77
C ASP A 287 26.51 -14.10 -14.14
N GLN A 288 27.14 -12.98 -14.49
CA GLN A 288 26.85 -12.17 -15.67
C GLN A 288 26.94 -13.01 -16.95
N LYS A 289 27.79 -14.05 -16.98
CA LYS A 289 27.95 -14.95 -18.13
C LYS A 289 26.72 -15.84 -18.38
N ASN A 290 25.96 -16.19 -17.35
CA ASN A 290 24.82 -17.11 -17.46
C ASN A 290 23.51 -16.42 -17.85
N LEU A 291 23.46 -15.08 -17.90
CA LEU A 291 22.30 -14.32 -18.35
C LEU A 291 22.27 -14.05 -19.86
N GLY A 292 23.09 -14.76 -20.64
CA GLY A 292 23.15 -14.56 -22.09
C GLY A 292 23.81 -13.24 -22.50
N ALA A 293 24.63 -12.64 -21.62
CA ALA A 293 25.66 -11.72 -22.11
C ALA A 293 26.53 -12.48 -23.11
N GLU A 294 26.63 -11.97 -24.33
CA GLU A 294 27.64 -12.45 -25.27
C GLU A 294 29.02 -12.37 -24.62
N GLU A 295 29.93 -13.26 -25.03
CA GLU A 295 31.28 -13.31 -24.49
C GLU A 295 31.97 -11.93 -24.66
N GLY A 296 32.19 -11.22 -23.54
CA GLY A 296 32.71 -9.85 -23.54
C GLY A 296 31.68 -8.72 -23.39
N ALA A 297 30.39 -9.03 -23.20
CA ALA A 297 29.41 -8.07 -22.71
C ALA A 297 29.53 -7.96 -21.18
N GLU A 298 30.17 -6.89 -20.69
CA GLU A 298 30.08 -6.53 -19.28
C GLU A 298 28.64 -6.07 -19.02
N LEU A 299 27.78 -6.97 -18.51
CA LEU A 299 26.48 -6.60 -17.98
C LEU A 299 26.69 -5.83 -16.67
N ARG A 300 27.12 -4.57 -16.79
CA ARG A 300 27.08 -3.57 -15.70
C ARG A 300 25.66 -3.20 -15.32
N PHE A 301 24.69 -3.65 -16.11
CA PHE A 301 23.29 -3.33 -15.97
C PHE A 301 22.46 -4.57 -15.62
N VAL A 302 21.88 -4.56 -14.42
CA VAL A 302 20.80 -5.47 -14.03
C VAL A 302 19.49 -4.70 -14.11
N GLY A 303 18.62 -5.11 -15.02
CA GLY A 303 17.24 -4.61 -15.11
C GLY A 303 16.48 -5.19 -16.31
N GLY A 304 15.16 -5.01 -16.27
CA GLY A 304 14.26 -5.57 -17.26
C GLY A 304 14.25 -4.78 -18.58
N PRO A 305 13.40 -5.19 -19.54
CA PRO A 305 13.17 -4.45 -20.78
C PRO A 305 12.80 -2.98 -20.55
N PHE A 306 12.01 -2.70 -19.50
CA PHE A 306 11.60 -1.34 -19.17
C PHE A 306 12.79 -0.45 -18.83
N GLU A 307 13.68 -0.91 -17.95
CA GLU A 307 14.87 -0.14 -17.61
C GLU A 307 15.86 -0.02 -18.78
N ARG A 308 15.97 -1.03 -19.66
CA ARG A 308 16.75 -0.90 -20.91
C ARG A 308 16.22 0.21 -21.80
N ARG A 309 14.89 0.33 -21.94
CA ARG A 309 14.28 1.43 -22.71
C ARG A 309 14.52 2.78 -22.04
N ARG A 310 14.49 2.84 -20.70
CA ARG A 310 14.86 4.05 -19.96
C ARG A 310 16.30 4.46 -20.24
N MET A 311 17.22 3.50 -20.31
CA MET A 311 18.61 3.78 -20.69
C MET A 311 18.71 4.25 -22.14
N GLY A 312 18.02 3.60 -23.07
CA GLY A 312 17.96 4.06 -24.46
C GLY A 312 17.45 5.50 -24.58
N LYS A 313 16.41 5.87 -23.81
CA LYS A 313 15.92 7.26 -23.73
C LYS A 313 16.98 8.20 -23.14
N ALA A 314 17.72 7.79 -22.11
CA ALA A 314 18.79 8.61 -21.55
C ALA A 314 19.97 8.78 -22.52
N VAL A 315 20.34 7.76 -23.29
CA VAL A 315 21.34 7.87 -24.37
C VAL A 315 20.86 8.84 -25.45
N TRP A 316 19.58 8.77 -25.83
CA TRP A 316 18.97 9.70 -26.77
C TRP A 316 19.02 11.15 -26.27
N GLU A 317 18.68 11.40 -25.00
CA GLU A 317 18.79 12.73 -24.38
C GLU A 317 20.23 13.25 -24.42
N LEU A 318 21.23 12.40 -24.20
CA LEU A 318 22.64 12.78 -24.30
C LEU A 318 23.07 13.11 -25.74
N MET A 319 22.44 12.50 -26.76
CA MET A 319 22.64 12.87 -28.16
C MET A 319 21.99 14.23 -28.48
N GLU A 320 20.79 14.49 -27.95
CA GLU A 320 20.11 15.79 -28.10
C GLU A 320 20.88 16.93 -27.42
N GLU A 321 21.57 16.63 -26.31
CA GLU A 321 22.44 17.57 -25.60
C GLU A 321 23.82 17.74 -26.27
N GLU A 322 24.07 17.09 -27.40
CA GLU A 322 25.36 17.07 -28.12
C GLU A 322 26.55 16.56 -27.26
N ILE A 323 26.25 15.80 -26.19
CA ILE A 323 27.27 15.15 -25.35
C ILE A 323 27.77 13.87 -26.01
N LEU A 324 26.88 13.15 -26.71
CA LEU A 324 27.20 12.00 -27.53
C LEU A 324 26.96 12.31 -29.00
N THR A 325 27.84 11.84 -29.86
CA THR A 325 27.58 11.83 -31.30
C THR A 325 26.46 10.82 -31.63
N GLN A 326 25.82 10.99 -32.79
CA GLN A 326 24.78 10.04 -33.20
C GLN A 326 25.33 8.62 -33.37
N GLU A 327 26.55 8.49 -33.90
CA GLU A 327 27.22 7.19 -34.07
C GLU A 327 27.46 6.52 -32.72
N GLU A 328 28.02 7.23 -31.75
CA GLU A 328 28.23 6.71 -30.38
C GLU A 328 26.91 6.32 -29.71
N GLY A 329 25.86 7.12 -29.89
CA GLY A 329 24.54 6.83 -29.34
C GLY A 329 23.90 5.58 -29.94
N TYR A 330 24.00 5.40 -31.27
CA TYR A 330 23.50 4.20 -31.94
C TYR A 330 24.31 2.95 -31.57
N ASP A 331 25.63 3.06 -31.52
CA ASP A 331 26.50 1.96 -31.08
C ASP A 331 26.23 1.58 -29.62
N ALA A 332 26.07 2.57 -28.74
CA ALA A 332 25.69 2.32 -27.35
C ALA A 332 24.35 1.60 -27.25
N GLY A 333 23.35 2.05 -28.02
CA GLY A 333 22.02 1.43 -28.05
C GLY A 333 22.02 0.01 -28.62
N TYR A 334 22.84 -0.24 -29.64
CA TYR A 334 22.93 -1.54 -30.31
C TYR A 334 23.72 -2.57 -29.48
N TYR A 335 24.90 -2.19 -29.00
CA TYR A 335 25.79 -3.11 -28.27
C TYR A 335 25.50 -3.17 -26.77
N GLY A 336 24.79 -2.18 -26.21
CA GLY A 336 24.49 -2.12 -24.78
C GLY A 336 25.75 -2.08 -23.89
N ARG A 337 26.84 -1.47 -24.39
CA ARG A 337 28.14 -1.36 -23.72
C ARG A 337 28.93 -0.15 -24.22
N GLY A 338 30.02 0.18 -23.53
CA GLY A 338 30.92 1.29 -23.87
C GLY A 338 30.66 2.54 -23.04
N GLU A 339 31.51 3.56 -23.21
CA GLU A 339 31.46 4.80 -22.42
C GLU A 339 30.14 5.56 -22.61
N ALA A 340 29.65 5.64 -23.84
CA ALA A 340 28.35 6.23 -24.17
C ALA A 340 27.19 5.51 -23.45
N TRP A 341 27.24 4.18 -23.36
CA TRP A 341 26.25 3.40 -22.63
C TRP A 341 26.34 3.60 -21.12
N ASP A 342 27.56 3.64 -20.57
CA ASP A 342 27.81 3.92 -19.15
C ASP A 342 27.30 5.32 -18.76
N LEU A 343 27.45 6.30 -19.64
CA LEU A 343 26.92 7.64 -19.45
C LEU A 343 25.38 7.65 -19.46
N GLY A 344 24.76 6.96 -20.42
CA GLY A 344 23.32 6.78 -20.45
C GLY A 344 22.78 6.04 -19.22
N LEU A 345 23.49 5.01 -18.76
CA LEU A 345 23.17 4.27 -17.54
C LEU A 345 23.25 5.15 -16.29
N GLN A 346 24.30 5.98 -16.18
CA GLN A 346 24.44 6.94 -15.10
C GLN A 346 23.28 7.94 -15.12
N ARG A 347 23.00 8.57 -16.28
CA ARG A 347 21.91 9.54 -16.43
C ARG A 347 20.55 8.94 -16.09
N ALA A 348 20.23 7.76 -16.64
CA ALA A 348 18.98 7.06 -16.37
C ALA A 348 18.80 6.75 -14.88
N SER A 349 19.89 6.37 -14.20
CA SER A 349 19.86 6.03 -12.78
C SER A 349 19.76 7.28 -11.90
N GLU A 350 20.46 8.37 -12.24
CA GLU A 350 20.37 9.66 -11.55
C GLU A 350 18.96 10.23 -11.59
N ASN A 351 18.30 10.14 -12.75
CA ASN A 351 16.94 10.60 -12.96
C ASN A 351 15.93 9.89 -12.04
N THR A 352 16.19 8.64 -11.63
CA THR A 352 15.29 7.89 -10.75
C THR A 352 15.76 7.77 -9.31
N ALA A 353 17.04 8.02 -9.02
CA ALA A 353 17.64 7.70 -7.73
C ALA A 353 16.93 8.42 -6.57
N LYS A 354 16.64 9.72 -6.70
CA LYS A 354 15.93 10.47 -5.65
C LYS A 354 14.55 9.87 -5.35
N TRP A 355 13.83 9.47 -6.39
CA TRP A 355 12.50 8.85 -6.27
C TRP A 355 12.57 7.43 -5.73
N ASP A 356 13.61 6.68 -6.08
CA ASP A 356 13.83 5.32 -5.60
C ASP A 356 14.17 5.31 -4.10
N VAL A 357 14.99 6.25 -3.63
CA VAL A 357 15.24 6.46 -2.19
C VAL A 357 13.95 6.84 -1.46
N LEU A 358 13.19 7.81 -2.00
CA LEU A 358 11.92 8.22 -1.40
C LEU A 358 10.95 7.04 -1.33
N GLY A 359 10.79 6.29 -2.43
CA GLY A 359 9.92 5.12 -2.50
C GLY A 359 10.37 3.99 -1.58
N TRP A 360 11.67 3.83 -1.36
CA TRP A 360 12.20 2.85 -0.41
C TRP A 360 11.89 3.24 1.04
N LEU A 361 12.10 4.51 1.41
CA LEU A 361 11.88 5.00 2.77
C LEU A 361 10.40 5.14 3.14
N SER A 362 9.57 5.51 2.17
CA SER A 362 8.19 5.95 2.41
C SER A 362 7.13 5.11 1.70
N GLY A 363 7.55 4.10 0.94
CA GLY A 363 6.68 3.18 0.20
C GLY A 363 6.48 3.59 -1.26
N SER A 364 6.07 2.62 -2.10
CA SER A 364 5.92 2.81 -3.55
C SER A 364 4.88 3.86 -3.94
N GLY A 365 3.90 4.14 -3.08
CA GLY A 365 2.88 5.17 -3.33
C GLY A 365 3.39 6.61 -3.30
N LEU A 366 4.56 6.85 -2.66
CA LEU A 366 5.23 8.15 -2.60
C LEU A 366 6.41 8.24 -3.57
N ARG A 367 6.67 7.17 -4.33
CA ARG A 367 7.66 7.20 -5.40
C ARG A 367 7.13 8.05 -6.54
N GLY A 368 7.63 9.29 -6.61
CA GLY A 368 7.41 10.16 -7.76
C GLY A 368 7.91 9.51 -9.04
N ARG A 369 7.24 9.81 -10.14
CA ARG A 369 7.63 9.42 -11.49
C ARG A 369 7.87 10.69 -12.28
N SER A 370 8.94 10.73 -13.07
CA SER A 370 9.25 11.87 -13.93
C SER A 370 8.57 11.72 -15.30
N GLN A 371 8.57 12.80 -16.09
CA GLN A 371 8.12 12.75 -17.48
C GLN A 371 8.88 11.70 -18.30
N VAL A 372 10.18 11.53 -18.06
CA VAL A 372 11.01 10.48 -18.71
C VAL A 372 10.41 9.09 -18.51
N ASP A 373 9.88 8.80 -17.32
CA ASP A 373 9.20 7.51 -17.08
C ASP A 373 7.98 7.37 -17.99
N ILE A 374 7.16 8.42 -18.12
CA ILE A 374 5.97 8.42 -18.98
C ILE A 374 6.36 8.24 -20.46
N ASP A 375 7.41 8.90 -20.91
CA ASP A 375 7.87 8.78 -22.30
C ASP A 375 8.34 7.34 -22.59
N VAL A 376 9.08 6.72 -21.67
CA VAL A 376 9.49 5.32 -21.78
C VAL A 376 8.28 4.38 -21.80
N PHE A 377 7.23 4.71 -21.03
CA PHE A 377 5.98 3.98 -21.04
C PHE A 377 5.21 4.11 -22.36
N ASN A 378 5.17 5.30 -22.96
CA ASN A 378 4.59 5.52 -24.28
C ASN A 378 5.34 4.72 -25.34
N ILE A 379 6.68 4.74 -25.30
CA ILE A 379 7.52 3.92 -26.18
C ILE A 379 7.19 2.43 -26.00
N ASP A 380 7.07 1.92 -24.76
CA ASP A 380 6.70 0.52 -24.53
C ASP A 380 5.32 0.19 -25.10
N LYS A 381 4.32 1.07 -24.90
CA LYS A 381 2.97 0.90 -25.42
C LYS A 381 2.95 0.88 -26.95
N ASP A 382 3.67 1.79 -27.59
CA ASP A 382 3.72 1.91 -29.06
C ASP A 382 4.43 0.71 -29.67
N VAL A 383 5.57 0.30 -29.09
CA VAL A 383 6.30 -0.90 -29.50
C VAL A 383 5.41 -2.13 -29.39
N ARG A 384 4.67 -2.29 -28.29
CA ARG A 384 3.72 -3.40 -28.13
C ARG A 384 2.64 -3.36 -29.19
N THR A 385 1.96 -2.22 -29.34
CA THR A 385 0.88 -2.04 -30.33
C THR A 385 1.35 -2.39 -31.73
N TYR A 386 2.58 -2.01 -32.09
CA TYR A 386 3.18 -2.35 -33.38
C TYR A 386 3.37 -3.86 -33.56
N TYR A 387 3.86 -4.57 -32.53
CA TYR A 387 4.06 -6.02 -32.61
C TYR A 387 2.74 -6.81 -32.57
N THR A 388 1.74 -6.39 -31.80
CA THR A 388 0.43 -7.08 -31.76
C THR A 388 -0.38 -6.96 -33.05
N ILE A 389 -0.10 -5.96 -33.90
CA ILE A 389 -0.76 -5.81 -35.21
C ILE A 389 -0.15 -6.75 -36.27
N LYS A 390 1.05 -7.27 -36.00
CA LYS A 390 1.82 -8.06 -36.97
C LYS A 390 1.56 -9.57 -36.88
N ASP A 391 1.00 -10.01 -35.76
CA ASP A 391 0.48 -11.36 -35.53
C ASP A 391 -1.04 -11.39 -35.78
#